data_AF-A0A318JXF3-F1
#
_entry.id   AF-A0A318JXF3-F1
#
_cell.length_a   1.000
_cell.length_b   1.000
_cell.length_c   1.000
_cell.angle_alpha   90.00
_cell.angle_beta   90.00
_cell.angle_gamma   90.00
#
_symmetry.space_group_name_H-M   'P 1'
#
loop_
_entity.id
_entity.type
_entity.pdbx_description
1 polymer ?
#
loop_
_entity_poly.entity_id
_entity_poly.type
_entity_poly.pdbx_seq_one_letter_code
_entity_poly.pdbx_strand_id
1 'polypeptide(L)'
;MTTQPRVGRVVAAPILALAAAGAVAALVAAPGPAYAVPYTVPRHAEAMAAAEAPLTGEGLSIDLNAALDLESQGVTVSAADGAKMADGGITLPVGKGSKLTYAKKVTGGKVLLSGDIEVAKGEKKTKISNVAVDIKTGAVTAEVGGKAGVKIGAIAEPGNAELVMNEGTTKATLKLANSGITLESALLSGLDAALGTALADQVEPGTTIDAALDVDVDLASGSEVNRDLGLALGLDADILESPDSLTKADVDVGIQLL
;
A
#
# COMPACT_ATOMS: atom_id res chain seq x y z
N MET A 1 4.41 -55.93 12.62
CA MET A 1 5.58 -56.71 13.07
C MET A 1 6.52 -56.90 11.90
N THR A 2 7.54 -56.06 11.79
CA THR A 2 8.85 -56.36 11.20
C THR A 2 9.79 -55.21 11.58
N THR A 3 10.97 -55.59 12.04
CA THR A 3 11.93 -54.82 12.83
C THR A 3 13.20 -54.55 12.01
N GLN A 4 13.95 -53.52 12.45
CA GLN A 4 15.40 -53.22 12.25
C GLN A 4 15.85 -52.41 11.00
N PRO A 5 17.03 -51.74 11.05
CA PRO A 5 17.81 -51.22 12.20
C PRO A 5 18.33 -49.77 12.05
N ARG A 6 18.81 -49.22 13.17
CA ARG A 6 19.59 -47.98 13.33
C ARG A 6 21.07 -48.20 12.99
N VAL A 7 21.70 -47.25 12.29
CA VAL A 7 23.14 -46.89 12.33
C VAL A 7 23.24 -45.45 11.80
N GLY A 8 24.01 -44.49 12.31
CA GLY A 8 24.97 -44.39 13.40
C GLY A 8 25.36 -42.90 13.53
N ARG A 9 25.59 -42.43 14.76
CA ARG A 9 26.11 -41.09 15.06
C ARG A 9 27.62 -41.06 14.77
N VAL A 10 28.10 -39.98 14.18
CA VAL A 10 29.51 -39.56 14.29
C VAL A 10 29.54 -38.19 14.96
N VAL A 11 30.24 -38.17 16.10
CA VAL A 11 30.60 -37.01 16.90
C VAL A 11 31.98 -36.54 16.42
N ALA A 12 32.16 -35.24 16.18
CA ALA A 12 33.47 -34.60 16.25
C ALA A 12 33.29 -33.16 16.73
N ALA A 13 33.90 -32.87 17.88
CA ALA A 13 33.94 -31.60 18.56
C ALA A 13 35.26 -30.85 18.18
N PRO A 14 35.49 -29.62 18.70
CA PRO A 14 36.13 -28.52 17.97
C PRO A 14 37.65 -28.44 18.14
N ILE A 15 38.31 -27.69 17.26
CA ILE A 15 39.69 -27.22 17.47
C ILE A 15 39.70 -25.69 17.44
N LEU A 16 40.01 -25.12 18.62
CA LEU A 16 40.53 -23.76 18.79
C LEU A 16 41.89 -23.64 18.08
N ALA A 17 42.11 -22.52 17.38
CA ALA A 17 43.46 -22.04 17.11
C ALA A 17 43.54 -20.53 17.41
N LEU A 18 44.15 -20.24 18.55
CA LEU A 18 44.62 -18.94 19.00
C LEU A 18 46.01 -18.72 18.34
N ALA A 19 46.22 -17.63 17.61
CA ALA A 19 47.55 -17.21 17.18
C ALA A 19 47.73 -15.72 17.44
N ALA A 20 48.71 -15.43 18.29
CA ALA A 20 49.12 -14.12 18.74
C ALA A 20 50.22 -13.52 17.85
N ALA A 21 50.26 -12.19 17.89
CA ALA A 21 51.43 -11.31 17.79
C ALA A 21 52.28 -11.30 16.50
N GLY A 22 52.41 -10.10 15.94
CA GLY A 22 53.41 -9.76 14.94
C GLY A 22 53.40 -8.27 14.64
N ALA A 23 53.83 -7.45 15.59
CA ALA A 23 54.17 -6.05 15.32
C ALA A 23 55.53 -6.00 14.62
N VAL A 24 55.56 -5.51 13.38
CA VAL A 24 56.79 -5.10 12.70
C VAL A 24 56.61 -3.65 12.27
N ALA A 25 57.33 -2.77 12.94
CA ALA A 25 57.50 -1.38 12.57
C ALA A 25 58.38 -1.31 11.30
N ALA A 26 57.87 -0.73 10.23
CA ALA A 26 58.66 -0.29 9.09
C ALA A 26 58.37 1.19 8.84
N LEU A 27 59.38 1.99 9.19
CA LEU A 27 59.47 3.43 8.98
C LEU A 27 59.67 3.67 7.47
N VAL A 28 58.65 4.17 6.77
CA VAL A 28 58.78 4.65 5.39
C VAL A 28 58.51 6.15 5.39
N ALA A 29 59.51 6.89 4.91
CA ALA A 29 59.54 8.34 4.87
C ALA A 29 58.37 8.95 4.08
N ALA A 30 57.71 9.93 4.68
CA ALA A 30 56.64 10.71 4.07
C ALA A 30 57.19 11.71 3.03
N PRO A 31 56.67 11.74 1.78
CA PRO A 31 56.75 12.93 0.94
C PRO A 31 55.73 13.97 1.43
N GLY A 32 56.14 15.25 1.38
CA GLY A 32 55.55 16.39 2.09
C GLY A 32 54.09 16.77 1.81
N PRO A 33 53.55 17.74 2.56
CA PRO A 33 52.16 18.13 2.49
C PRO A 33 51.86 18.86 1.17
N ALA A 34 51.21 18.16 0.24
CA ALA A 34 50.42 18.83 -0.78
C ALA A 34 49.18 19.41 -0.09
N TYR A 35 49.09 20.74 -0.02
CA TYR A 35 47.89 21.44 0.42
C TYR A 35 46.77 21.19 -0.58
N ALA A 36 46.02 20.10 -0.38
CA ALA A 36 44.69 19.94 -0.97
C ALA A 36 43.75 20.87 -0.21
N VAL A 37 43.48 22.06 -0.78
CA VAL A 37 42.34 22.87 -0.36
C VAL A 37 41.08 22.06 -0.65
N PRO A 38 40.27 21.68 0.36
CA PRO A 38 39.00 21.05 0.09
C PRO A 38 38.10 22.07 -0.60
N TYR A 39 37.87 21.89 -1.90
CA TYR A 39 36.80 22.60 -2.60
C TYR A 39 35.48 21.95 -2.17
N THR A 40 34.93 22.42 -1.06
CA THR A 40 33.54 22.17 -0.71
C THR A 40 32.67 22.90 -1.72
N VAL A 41 32.22 22.20 -2.76
CA VAL A 41 31.04 22.64 -3.50
C VAL A 41 29.89 22.52 -2.51
N PRO A 42 29.20 23.61 -2.11
CA PRO A 42 27.92 23.47 -1.46
C PRO A 42 26.96 22.93 -2.52
N ARG A 43 26.85 21.59 -2.63
CA ARG A 43 25.65 20.98 -3.17
C ARG A 43 24.55 21.19 -2.14
N HIS A 44 23.94 22.37 -2.15
CA HIS A 44 22.55 22.47 -1.74
C HIS A 44 21.75 21.70 -2.79
N ALA A 45 21.68 20.37 -2.63
CA ALA A 45 20.51 19.66 -3.05
C ALA A 45 19.42 20.13 -2.08
N GLU A 46 18.76 21.24 -2.40
CA GLU A 46 17.47 21.55 -1.81
C GLU A 46 16.57 20.37 -2.20
N ALA A 47 16.42 19.43 -1.27
CA ALA A 47 15.36 18.45 -1.36
C ALA A 47 14.07 19.25 -1.42
N MET A 48 13.44 19.31 -2.60
CA MET A 48 12.11 19.91 -2.72
C MET A 48 11.24 19.27 -1.65
N ALA A 49 10.73 20.09 -0.73
CA ALA A 49 9.83 19.60 0.30
C ALA A 49 8.62 18.98 -0.40
N ALA A 50 8.31 17.74 -0.05
CA ALA A 50 7.13 17.09 -0.59
C ALA A 50 5.88 17.81 -0.06
N ALA A 51 4.99 18.20 -0.97
CA ALA A 51 3.69 18.76 -0.68
C ALA A 51 2.67 17.64 -0.41
N GLU A 52 1.57 18.00 0.25
CA GLU A 52 0.48 17.08 0.58
C GLU A 52 -0.84 17.59 -0.02
N ALA A 53 -1.67 16.67 -0.52
CA ALA A 53 -3.02 16.93 -1.00
C ALA A 53 -4.01 16.03 -0.23
N PRO A 54 -5.12 16.57 0.28
CA PRO A 54 -6.14 15.73 0.91
C PRO A 54 -6.81 14.83 -0.13
N LEU A 55 -7.17 13.62 0.29
CA LEU A 55 -7.91 12.66 -0.52
C LEU A 55 -9.36 12.54 0.00
N THR A 56 -10.30 12.42 -0.93
CA THR A 56 -11.73 12.17 -0.67
C THR A 56 -12.26 11.10 -1.64
N GLY A 57 -13.57 10.91 -1.78
CA GLY A 57 -14.16 10.01 -2.78
C GLY A 57 -14.78 8.73 -2.22
N GLU A 58 -15.08 7.78 -3.12
CA GLU A 58 -15.81 6.55 -2.81
C GLU A 58 -14.99 5.51 -2.06
N GLY A 59 -13.67 5.49 -2.24
CA GLY A 59 -12.76 4.64 -1.50
C GLY A 59 -12.65 3.24 -2.07
N LEU A 60 -12.65 2.22 -1.20
CA LEU A 60 -12.42 0.83 -1.58
C LEU A 60 -13.74 0.09 -1.76
N SER A 61 -14.01 -0.43 -2.95
CA SER A 61 -15.07 -1.41 -3.22
C SER A 61 -14.48 -2.82 -3.32
N ILE A 62 -15.07 -3.79 -2.62
CA ILE A 62 -14.58 -5.17 -2.55
C ILE A 62 -15.73 -6.16 -2.38
N ASP A 63 -15.76 -7.22 -3.19
CA ASP A 63 -16.67 -8.35 -2.99
C ASP A 63 -15.91 -9.56 -2.42
N LEU A 64 -15.83 -9.60 -1.09
CA LEU A 64 -15.19 -10.72 -0.38
C LEU A 64 -15.99 -12.02 -0.49
N ASN A 65 -17.31 -11.94 -0.67
CA ASN A 65 -18.17 -13.12 -0.69
C ASN A 65 -17.96 -13.90 -1.99
N ALA A 66 -18.03 -13.21 -3.13
CA ALA A 66 -17.75 -13.82 -4.43
C ALA A 66 -16.28 -14.28 -4.55
N ALA A 67 -15.35 -13.49 -4.01
CA ALA A 67 -13.92 -13.80 -4.11
C ALA A 67 -13.47 -15.03 -3.31
N LEU A 68 -14.09 -15.29 -2.16
CA LEU A 68 -13.66 -16.35 -1.23
C LEU A 68 -14.71 -17.45 -1.04
N ASP A 69 -15.83 -17.39 -1.76
CA ASP A 69 -16.97 -18.29 -1.62
C ASP A 69 -17.41 -18.44 -0.15
N LEU A 70 -17.59 -17.31 0.53
CA LEU A 70 -17.84 -17.28 1.98
C LEU A 70 -19.18 -17.93 2.34
N GLU A 71 -20.21 -17.74 1.51
CA GLU A 71 -21.51 -18.36 1.70
C GLU A 71 -21.46 -19.89 1.75
N SER A 72 -20.63 -20.55 0.93
CA SER A 72 -20.50 -22.01 0.97
C SER A 72 -19.91 -22.52 2.29
N GLN A 73 -19.19 -21.66 3.01
CA GLN A 73 -18.64 -21.92 4.35
C GLN A 73 -19.59 -21.54 5.49
N GLY A 74 -20.81 -21.09 5.17
CA GLY A 74 -21.78 -20.56 6.12
C GLY A 74 -21.32 -19.24 6.74
N VAL A 75 -20.46 -18.49 6.03
CA VAL A 75 -19.95 -17.19 6.44
C VAL A 75 -20.77 -16.10 5.76
N THR A 76 -21.20 -15.11 6.53
CA THR A 76 -21.89 -13.92 6.03
C THR A 76 -21.01 -12.70 6.18
N VAL A 77 -21.07 -11.80 5.21
CA VAL A 77 -20.34 -10.52 5.21
C VAL A 77 -21.34 -9.37 5.26
N SER A 78 -21.07 -8.37 6.09
CA SER A 78 -21.91 -7.17 6.19
C SER A 78 -21.07 -5.91 6.43
N ALA A 79 -21.61 -4.78 6.00
CA ALA A 79 -21.04 -3.47 6.24
C ALA A 79 -21.40 -2.94 7.65
N ALA A 80 -20.43 -2.34 8.33
CA ALA A 80 -20.60 -1.70 9.63
C ALA A 80 -19.87 -0.35 9.70
N ASP A 81 -20.22 0.46 10.70
CA ASP A 81 -19.49 1.68 11.12
C ASP A 81 -19.16 2.71 10.01
N GLY A 82 -20.02 2.82 8.99
CA GLY A 82 -19.90 3.78 7.89
C GLY A 82 -19.55 3.16 6.54
N ALA A 83 -19.23 1.86 6.51
CA ALA A 83 -19.19 1.06 5.30
C ALA A 83 -20.59 0.96 4.67
N LYS A 84 -20.65 0.71 3.36
CA LYS A 84 -21.90 0.54 2.60
C LYS A 84 -21.90 -0.81 1.90
N MET A 85 -23.07 -1.44 1.81
CA MET A 85 -23.29 -2.57 0.90
C MET A 85 -23.83 -2.03 -0.43
N ALA A 86 -23.21 -2.40 -1.54
CA ALA A 86 -23.68 -2.08 -2.89
C ALA A 86 -23.29 -3.20 -3.85
N ASP A 87 -24.22 -3.60 -4.73
CA ASP A 87 -23.99 -4.57 -5.80
C ASP A 87 -23.30 -5.89 -5.39
N GLY A 88 -23.58 -6.37 -4.17
CA GLY A 88 -22.99 -7.60 -3.62
C GLY A 88 -21.65 -7.40 -2.89
N GLY A 89 -21.00 -6.25 -3.07
CA GLY A 89 -19.76 -5.87 -2.40
C GLY A 89 -19.95 -4.93 -1.20
N ILE A 90 -18.83 -4.66 -0.52
CA ILE A 90 -18.70 -3.62 0.49
C ILE A 90 -17.88 -2.47 -0.07
N THR A 91 -18.39 -1.26 0.11
CA THR A 91 -17.66 -0.01 -0.11
C THR A 91 -17.23 0.60 1.23
N LEU A 92 -15.94 0.86 1.37
CA LEU A 92 -15.33 1.59 2.49
C LEU A 92 -14.94 3.00 2.01
N PRO A 93 -15.68 4.06 2.40
CA PRO A 93 -15.40 5.43 1.98
C PRO A 93 -14.00 5.92 2.36
N VAL A 94 -13.45 6.87 1.59
CA VAL A 94 -12.21 7.55 1.99
C VAL A 94 -12.41 8.30 3.31
N GLY A 95 -11.62 7.94 4.30
CA GLY A 95 -11.63 8.48 5.64
C GLY A 95 -10.80 9.74 5.81
N LYS A 96 -11.05 10.43 6.93
CA LYS A 96 -10.33 11.65 7.30
C LYS A 96 -8.85 11.37 7.53
N GLY A 97 -8.01 12.30 7.10
CA GLY A 97 -6.54 12.19 7.22
C GLY A 97 -5.89 11.43 6.06
N SER A 98 -6.68 10.95 5.10
CA SER A 98 -6.16 10.44 3.83
C SER A 98 -5.47 11.55 3.05
N LYS A 99 -4.29 11.23 2.51
CA LYS A 99 -3.46 12.21 1.81
C LYS A 99 -2.59 11.60 0.73
N LEU A 100 -2.39 12.37 -0.32
CA LEU A 100 -1.41 12.16 -1.36
C LEU A 100 -0.17 13.00 -1.06
N THR A 101 1.01 12.44 -1.25
CA THR A 101 2.28 13.18 -1.12
C THR A 101 2.92 13.31 -2.49
N TYR A 102 3.32 14.52 -2.87
CA TYR A 102 3.82 14.82 -4.21
C TYR A 102 4.95 15.86 -4.19
N ALA A 103 5.74 15.87 -5.26
CA ALA A 103 6.68 16.93 -5.58
C ALA A 103 6.58 17.19 -7.10
N LYS A 104 7.59 16.81 -7.89
CA LYS A 104 7.50 16.80 -9.36
C LYS A 104 6.60 15.68 -9.92
N LYS A 105 6.26 14.72 -9.06
CA LYS A 105 5.49 13.51 -9.32
C LYS A 105 4.94 13.00 -7.98
N VAL A 106 3.94 12.14 -8.01
CA VAL A 106 3.44 11.46 -6.80
C VAL A 106 4.56 10.62 -6.20
N THR A 107 4.82 10.79 -4.90
CA THR A 107 5.90 10.09 -4.17
C THR A 107 5.37 9.12 -3.11
N GLY A 108 4.06 9.13 -2.87
CA GLY A 108 3.37 8.21 -1.97
C GLY A 108 2.13 8.85 -1.37
N GLY A 109 1.82 8.45 -0.15
CA GLY A 109 0.65 8.89 0.57
C GLY A 109 -0.03 7.72 1.27
N LYS A 110 -1.15 8.01 1.93
CA LYS A 110 -1.92 7.02 2.66
C LYS A 110 -3.40 7.28 2.46
N VAL A 111 -4.11 6.26 2.01
CA VAL A 111 -5.58 6.24 2.01
C VAL A 111 -6.02 5.55 3.28
N LEU A 112 -6.74 6.28 4.13
CA LEU A 112 -7.45 5.71 5.27
C LEU A 112 -8.88 5.44 4.81
N LEU A 113 -9.42 4.29 5.15
CA LEU A 113 -10.78 3.92 4.78
C LEU A 113 -11.65 3.92 6.03
N SER A 114 -12.86 4.47 5.90
CA SER A 114 -13.84 4.52 6.97
C SER A 114 -14.80 3.34 6.87
N GLY A 115 -15.26 2.87 8.02
CA GLY A 115 -16.13 1.71 8.11
C GLY A 115 -15.39 0.43 8.42
N ASP A 116 -16.21 -0.56 8.77
CA ASP A 116 -15.80 -1.90 9.17
C ASP A 116 -16.50 -2.91 8.25
N ILE A 117 -15.80 -4.01 7.99
CA ILE A 117 -16.39 -5.21 7.42
C ILE A 117 -16.63 -6.18 8.57
N GLU A 118 -17.89 -6.50 8.86
CA GLU A 118 -18.24 -7.57 9.80
C GLU A 118 -18.34 -8.89 9.03
N VAL A 119 -17.66 -9.91 9.54
CA VAL A 119 -17.69 -11.27 9.00
C VAL A 119 -18.18 -12.19 10.11
N ALA A 120 -19.20 -13.00 9.82
CA ALA A 120 -19.85 -13.83 10.83
C ALA A 120 -20.05 -15.27 10.35
N LYS A 121 -19.98 -16.24 11.29
CA LYS A 121 -20.29 -17.65 11.07
C LYS A 121 -21.09 -18.18 12.26
N GLY A 122 -22.39 -18.36 12.07
CA GLY A 122 -23.31 -18.65 13.18
C GLY A 122 -23.26 -17.53 14.24
N GLU A 123 -22.94 -17.87 15.49
CA GLU A 123 -22.83 -16.90 16.59
C GLU A 123 -21.46 -16.19 16.64
N LYS A 124 -20.45 -16.69 15.93
CA LYS A 124 -19.11 -16.09 15.92
C LYS A 124 -19.08 -14.90 14.97
N LYS A 125 -18.46 -13.81 15.42
CA LYS A 125 -18.28 -12.58 14.65
C LYS A 125 -16.86 -12.08 14.75
N THR A 126 -16.35 -11.52 13.67
CA THR A 126 -15.09 -10.79 13.62
C THR A 126 -15.26 -9.55 12.76
N LYS A 127 -14.34 -8.60 12.94
CA LYS A 127 -14.32 -7.37 12.17
C LYS A 127 -12.99 -7.21 11.46
N ILE A 128 -13.05 -6.63 10.26
CA ILE A 128 -11.93 -6.04 9.56
C ILE A 128 -12.17 -4.52 9.61
N SER A 129 -11.34 -3.81 10.36
CA SER A 129 -11.48 -2.37 10.62
C SER A 129 -10.17 -1.65 10.39
N ASN A 130 -10.18 -0.31 10.49
CA ASN A 130 -8.97 0.52 10.36
C ASN A 130 -8.18 0.24 9.07
N VAL A 131 -8.91 0.02 7.96
CA VAL A 131 -8.28 -0.34 6.69
C VAL A 131 -7.51 0.87 6.15
N ALA A 132 -6.26 0.64 5.77
CA ALA A 132 -5.39 1.66 5.23
C ALA A 132 -4.56 1.12 4.08
N VAL A 133 -4.42 1.94 3.04
CA VAL A 133 -3.64 1.65 1.84
C VAL A 133 -2.46 2.61 1.76
N ASP A 134 -1.26 2.07 1.66
CA ASP A 134 -0.06 2.85 1.38
C ASP A 134 0.08 3.03 -0.14
N ILE A 135 0.01 4.27 -0.64
CA ILE A 135 -0.04 4.54 -2.09
C ILE A 135 1.28 4.16 -2.77
N LYS A 136 2.40 4.23 -2.06
CA LYS A 136 3.72 3.95 -2.63
C LYS A 136 3.94 2.46 -2.84
N THR A 137 3.54 1.65 -1.86
CA THR A 137 3.79 0.21 -1.85
C THR A 137 2.58 -0.60 -2.30
N GLY A 138 1.40 0.04 -2.37
CA GLY A 138 0.08 -0.58 -2.51
C GLY A 138 -0.31 -1.51 -1.37
N ALA A 139 0.44 -1.54 -0.27
CA ALA A 139 0.14 -2.44 0.84
C ALA A 139 -1.19 -2.06 1.48
N VAL A 140 -2.09 -3.04 1.63
CA VAL A 140 -3.37 -2.90 2.33
C VAL A 140 -3.22 -3.51 3.72
N THR A 141 -3.42 -2.68 4.73
CA THR A 141 -3.33 -3.07 6.14
C THR A 141 -4.66 -2.84 6.83
N ALA A 142 -4.98 -3.64 7.83
CA ALA A 142 -6.18 -3.52 8.62
C ALA A 142 -5.97 -4.07 10.04
N GLU A 143 -6.96 -3.86 10.88
CA GLU A 143 -7.17 -4.61 12.10
C GLU A 143 -8.11 -5.77 11.83
N VAL A 144 -7.69 -7.00 12.14
CA VAL A 144 -8.50 -8.22 11.92
C VAL A 144 -8.70 -8.91 13.25
N GLY A 145 -9.95 -9.01 13.71
CA GLY A 145 -10.28 -9.67 14.98
C GLY A 145 -9.55 -9.08 16.19
N GLY A 146 -9.35 -7.76 16.22
CA GLY A 146 -8.63 -7.06 17.30
C GLY A 146 -7.10 -7.00 17.14
N LYS A 147 -6.53 -7.63 16.11
CA LYS A 147 -5.10 -7.56 15.82
C LYS A 147 -4.83 -6.44 14.81
N ALA A 148 -4.26 -5.33 15.27
CA ALA A 148 -3.91 -4.19 14.44
C ALA A 148 -2.70 -4.45 13.51
N GLY A 149 -2.65 -3.73 12.39
CA GLY A 149 -1.50 -3.72 11.48
C GLY A 149 -1.29 -5.02 10.69
N VAL A 150 -2.33 -5.82 10.53
CA VAL A 150 -2.30 -7.02 9.70
C VAL A 150 -2.26 -6.59 8.24
N LYS A 151 -1.26 -7.05 7.48
CA LYS A 151 -1.25 -6.90 6.02
C LYS A 151 -2.29 -7.87 5.44
N ILE A 152 -3.40 -7.34 4.95
CA ILE A 152 -4.52 -8.14 4.44
C ILE A 152 -4.46 -8.32 2.92
N GLY A 153 -3.70 -7.47 2.23
CA GLY A 153 -3.50 -7.56 0.80
C GLY A 153 -2.47 -6.56 0.29
N ALA A 154 -2.34 -6.51 -1.04
CA ALA A 154 -1.63 -5.48 -1.77
C ALA A 154 -2.34 -5.21 -3.09
N ILE A 155 -2.34 -3.96 -3.55
CA ILE A 155 -2.71 -3.63 -4.92
C ILE A 155 -1.86 -4.47 -5.88
N ALA A 156 -2.48 -5.12 -6.88
CA ALA A 156 -1.76 -6.00 -7.80
C ALA A 156 -0.67 -5.27 -8.59
N GLU A 157 -0.91 -4.01 -8.96
CA GLU A 157 0.01 -3.14 -9.69
C GLU A 157 0.19 -1.77 -9.00
N PRO A 158 0.91 -1.69 -7.88
CA PRO A 158 0.98 -0.49 -7.04
C PRO A 158 1.71 0.71 -7.68
N GLY A 159 2.35 0.49 -8.84
CA GLY A 159 3.05 1.51 -9.62
C GLY A 159 2.20 2.12 -10.73
N ASN A 160 1.01 1.58 -11.01
CA ASN A 160 0.15 2.02 -12.09
C ASN A 160 -1.16 2.52 -11.49
N ALA A 161 -1.53 3.75 -11.83
CA ALA A 161 -2.85 4.27 -11.52
C ALA A 161 -3.43 4.95 -12.76
N GLU A 162 -4.75 5.11 -12.77
CA GLU A 162 -5.46 5.86 -13.80
C GLU A 162 -5.99 7.13 -13.19
N LEU A 163 -5.82 8.25 -13.89
CA LEU A 163 -6.35 9.55 -13.51
C LEU A 163 -7.49 9.89 -14.45
N VAL A 164 -8.68 10.06 -13.89
CA VAL A 164 -9.88 10.46 -14.62
C VAL A 164 -10.33 11.84 -14.13
N MET A 165 -10.48 12.79 -15.04
CA MET A 165 -11.04 14.11 -14.72
C MET A 165 -12.57 14.01 -14.57
N ASN A 166 -13.10 14.53 -13.47
CA ASN A 166 -14.54 14.52 -13.23
C ASN A 166 -15.21 15.74 -13.88
N GLU A 167 -15.96 15.50 -14.95
CA GLU A 167 -16.64 16.54 -15.73
C GLU A 167 -17.45 17.48 -14.81
N GLY A 168 -17.33 18.78 -15.05
CA GLY A 168 -18.02 19.81 -14.27
C GLY A 168 -17.43 20.06 -12.88
N THR A 169 -16.29 19.45 -12.52
CA THR A 169 -15.64 19.65 -11.22
C THR A 169 -14.15 19.97 -11.36
N THR A 170 -13.52 20.40 -10.27
CA THR A 170 -12.05 20.55 -10.17
C THR A 170 -11.37 19.30 -9.63
N LYS A 171 -12.12 18.19 -9.48
CA LYS A 171 -11.61 16.95 -8.93
C LYS A 171 -11.15 16.02 -10.04
N ALA A 172 -10.11 15.28 -9.75
CA ALA A 172 -9.73 14.11 -10.51
C ALA A 172 -9.85 12.87 -9.61
N THR A 173 -10.33 11.77 -10.17
CA THR A 173 -10.37 10.47 -9.50
C THR A 173 -9.12 9.70 -9.89
N LEU A 174 -8.37 9.29 -8.87
CA LEU A 174 -7.25 8.36 -8.95
C LEU A 174 -7.77 6.95 -8.72
N LYS A 175 -7.76 6.13 -9.76
CA LYS A 175 -8.04 4.71 -9.64
C LYS A 175 -6.74 3.96 -9.39
N LEU A 176 -6.59 3.48 -8.16
CA LEU A 176 -5.33 2.90 -7.66
C LEU A 176 -5.30 1.37 -7.78
N ALA A 177 -6.45 0.70 -7.84
CA ALA A 177 -6.54 -0.76 -7.82
C ALA A 177 -7.26 -1.36 -9.06
N ASN A 178 -7.03 -0.81 -10.25
CA ASN A 178 -7.67 -1.28 -11.49
C ASN A 178 -7.43 -2.78 -11.79
N SER A 179 -6.29 -3.33 -11.37
CA SER A 179 -5.97 -4.75 -11.52
C SER A 179 -6.40 -5.60 -10.31
N GLY A 180 -7.16 -5.02 -9.37
CA GLY A 180 -7.62 -5.68 -8.16
C GLY A 180 -6.61 -5.66 -7.00
N ILE A 181 -6.95 -6.42 -5.96
CA ILE A 181 -6.12 -6.58 -4.74
C ILE A 181 -5.71 -8.04 -4.61
N THR A 182 -4.43 -8.27 -4.46
CA THR A 182 -3.86 -9.57 -4.11
C THR A 182 -3.97 -9.80 -2.62
N LEU A 183 -4.72 -10.83 -2.22
CA LEU A 183 -4.95 -11.17 -0.82
C LEU A 183 -3.74 -11.85 -0.18
N GLU A 184 -3.50 -11.50 1.08
CA GLU A 184 -2.44 -12.06 1.89
C GLU A 184 -2.97 -13.18 2.79
N SER A 185 -2.15 -14.21 2.99
CA SER A 185 -2.50 -15.36 3.85
C SER A 185 -2.84 -14.98 5.29
N ALA A 186 -2.35 -13.83 5.76
CA ALA A 186 -2.62 -13.30 7.09
C ALA A 186 -4.09 -12.90 7.28
N LEU A 187 -4.78 -12.44 6.22
CA LEU A 187 -6.22 -12.19 6.28
C LEU A 187 -6.97 -13.51 6.50
N LEU A 188 -6.73 -14.50 5.63
CA LEU A 188 -7.39 -15.81 5.67
C LEU A 188 -7.16 -16.52 7.01
N SER A 189 -5.91 -16.55 7.47
CA SER A 189 -5.56 -17.13 8.78
C SER A 189 -6.23 -16.40 9.94
N GLY A 190 -6.39 -15.08 9.84
CA GLY A 190 -7.09 -14.28 10.84
C GLY A 190 -8.59 -14.59 10.90
N LEU A 191 -9.23 -14.76 9.74
CA LEU A 191 -10.62 -15.18 9.64
C LEU A 191 -10.82 -16.63 10.14
N ASP A 192 -9.94 -17.55 9.77
CA ASP A 192 -9.97 -18.94 10.22
C ASP A 192 -9.86 -19.04 11.74
N ALA A 193 -8.93 -18.30 12.35
CA ALA A 193 -8.77 -18.26 13.79
C ALA A 193 -10.01 -17.67 14.50
N ALA A 194 -10.62 -16.63 13.94
CA ALA A 194 -11.77 -15.96 14.56
C ALA A 194 -13.09 -16.72 14.38
N LEU A 195 -13.31 -17.32 13.21
CA LEU A 195 -14.60 -17.92 12.83
C LEU A 195 -14.59 -19.45 12.92
N GLY A 196 -13.41 -20.09 12.98
CA GLY A 196 -13.30 -21.54 12.83
C GLY A 196 -13.67 -21.98 11.40
N THR A 197 -13.17 -21.25 10.42
CA THR A 197 -13.23 -21.61 8.99
C THR A 197 -11.95 -22.33 8.57
N ALA A 198 -11.89 -22.74 7.30
CA ALA A 198 -10.69 -23.31 6.67
C ALA A 198 -10.43 -22.61 5.31
N LEU A 199 -10.59 -21.28 5.29
CA LEU A 199 -10.42 -20.45 4.09
C LEU A 199 -8.96 -20.48 3.61
N ALA A 200 -7.99 -20.53 4.52
CA ALA A 200 -6.57 -20.59 4.17
C ALA A 200 -6.17 -21.90 3.46
N ASP A 201 -6.98 -22.97 3.60
CA ASP A 201 -6.77 -24.25 2.90
C ASP A 201 -7.43 -24.27 1.51
N GLN A 202 -8.34 -23.33 1.24
CA GLN A 202 -9.15 -23.29 0.02
C GLN A 202 -8.70 -22.20 -0.96
N VAL A 203 -8.15 -21.11 -0.44
CA VAL A 203 -7.74 -19.96 -1.24
C VAL A 203 -6.23 -19.90 -1.26
N GLU A 204 -5.66 -19.98 -2.47
CA GLU A 204 -4.22 -19.89 -2.65
C GLU A 204 -3.72 -18.49 -2.23
N PRO A 205 -2.69 -18.41 -1.37
CA PRO A 205 -2.06 -17.12 -1.05
C PRO A 205 -1.61 -16.41 -2.33
N GLY A 206 -1.89 -15.12 -2.43
CA GLY A 206 -1.61 -14.37 -3.66
C GLY A 206 -2.73 -14.39 -4.69
N THR A 207 -3.91 -14.94 -4.36
CA THR A 207 -5.10 -14.78 -5.19
C THR A 207 -5.45 -13.29 -5.33
N THR A 208 -5.54 -12.81 -6.57
CA THR A 208 -6.03 -11.47 -6.89
C THR A 208 -7.55 -11.49 -6.98
N ILE A 209 -8.18 -10.58 -6.25
CA ILE A 209 -9.64 -10.41 -6.22
C ILE A 209 -10.02 -9.11 -6.90
N ASP A 210 -11.23 -9.09 -7.46
CA ASP A 210 -11.78 -7.87 -8.02
C ASP A 210 -12.09 -6.89 -6.89
N ALA A 211 -11.46 -5.72 -6.96
CA ALA A 211 -11.57 -4.65 -6.00
C ALA A 211 -11.16 -3.34 -6.66
N ALA A 212 -11.90 -2.27 -6.42
CA ALA A 212 -11.61 -0.94 -6.96
C ALA A 212 -11.25 0.00 -5.80
N LEU A 213 -10.19 0.79 -5.96
CA LEU A 213 -9.80 1.82 -5.01
C LEU A 213 -9.75 3.16 -5.72
N ASP A 214 -10.82 3.93 -5.55
CA ASP A 214 -11.03 5.19 -6.25
C ASP A 214 -10.99 6.34 -5.23
N VAL A 215 -10.01 7.23 -5.40
CA VAL A 215 -9.82 8.37 -4.50
C VAL A 215 -9.81 9.66 -5.29
N ASP A 216 -10.58 10.63 -4.83
CA ASP A 216 -10.64 11.95 -5.42
C ASP A 216 -9.57 12.85 -4.84
N VAL A 217 -8.91 13.58 -5.72
CA VAL A 217 -8.01 14.69 -5.39
C VAL A 217 -8.57 15.98 -5.98
N ASP A 218 -8.63 17.04 -5.17
CA ASP A 218 -9.02 18.36 -5.65
C ASP A 218 -7.81 19.06 -6.26
N LEU A 219 -7.91 19.43 -7.53
CA LEU A 219 -6.87 20.14 -8.27
C LEU A 219 -6.99 21.65 -8.11
N ALA A 220 -7.99 22.14 -7.36
CA ALA A 220 -8.14 23.55 -7.03
C ALA A 220 -8.30 23.78 -5.53
N SER A 221 -7.92 24.98 -5.09
CA SER A 221 -8.21 25.50 -3.76
C SER A 221 -8.99 26.80 -3.93
N GLY A 222 -10.31 26.71 -3.86
CA GLY A 222 -11.19 27.83 -4.18
C GLY A 222 -11.10 28.20 -5.67
N SER A 223 -10.61 29.40 -5.98
CA SER A 223 -10.46 29.89 -7.35
C SER A 223 -9.07 29.63 -7.95
N GLU A 224 -8.13 29.05 -7.18
CA GLU A 224 -6.75 28.85 -7.62
C GLU A 224 -6.50 27.38 -7.98
N VAL A 225 -5.95 27.14 -9.17
CA VAL A 225 -5.53 25.80 -9.61
C VAL A 225 -4.20 25.44 -8.95
N ASN A 226 -4.14 24.26 -8.35
CA ASN A 226 -2.91 23.66 -7.86
C ASN A 226 -2.14 23.04 -9.03
N ARG A 227 -1.38 23.87 -9.75
CA ARG A 227 -0.61 23.46 -10.92
C ARG A 227 0.44 22.41 -10.61
N ASP A 228 1.12 22.53 -9.46
CA ASP A 228 2.17 21.58 -9.07
C ASP A 228 1.60 20.18 -8.87
N LEU A 229 0.41 20.08 -8.26
CA LEU A 229 -0.30 18.81 -8.11
C LEU A 229 -0.75 18.26 -9.46
N GLY A 230 -1.37 19.08 -10.32
CA GLY A 230 -1.80 18.65 -11.64
C GLY A 230 -0.64 18.13 -12.49
N LEU A 231 0.50 18.83 -12.49
CA LEU A 231 1.72 18.39 -13.17
C LEU A 231 2.30 17.12 -12.55
N ALA A 232 2.26 16.99 -11.21
CA ALA A 232 2.71 15.78 -10.52
C ALA A 232 1.84 14.56 -10.82
N LEU A 233 0.59 14.79 -11.21
CA LEU A 233 -0.35 13.78 -11.70
C LEU A 233 -0.25 13.57 -13.23
N GLY A 234 0.68 14.25 -13.91
CA GLY A 234 0.91 14.08 -15.34
C GLY A 234 -0.08 14.82 -16.25
N LEU A 235 -0.87 15.76 -15.73
CA LEU A 235 -1.74 16.59 -16.55
C LEU A 235 -0.93 17.63 -17.34
N ASP A 236 -1.38 17.90 -18.57
CA ASP A 236 -0.79 18.95 -19.40
C ASP A 236 -1.02 20.34 -18.81
N ALA A 237 0.00 21.21 -18.94
CA ALA A 237 -0.04 22.56 -18.38
C ALA A 237 -1.23 23.40 -18.91
N ASP A 238 -1.68 23.13 -20.13
CA ASP A 238 -2.80 23.81 -20.80
C ASP A 238 -4.14 23.53 -20.08
N ILE A 239 -4.31 22.31 -19.54
CA ILE A 239 -5.48 21.94 -18.73
C ILE A 239 -5.48 22.67 -17.39
N LEU A 240 -4.29 23.02 -16.88
CA LEU A 240 -4.07 23.64 -15.58
C LEU A 240 -4.06 25.18 -15.66
N GLU A 241 -4.48 25.77 -16.79
CA GLU A 241 -4.49 27.21 -16.97
C GLU A 241 -5.49 27.92 -16.05
N SER A 242 -6.68 27.34 -15.87
CA SER A 242 -7.79 27.90 -15.10
C SER A 242 -8.73 26.81 -14.54
N PRO A 243 -9.54 27.10 -13.50
CA PRO A 243 -10.56 26.16 -13.02
C PRO A 243 -11.59 25.79 -14.10
N ASP A 244 -11.93 26.75 -14.98
CA ASP A 244 -12.83 26.49 -16.10
C ASP A 244 -12.26 25.47 -17.10
N SER A 245 -10.92 25.45 -17.27
CA SER A 245 -10.24 24.45 -18.09
C SER A 245 -10.35 23.05 -17.48
N LEU A 246 -10.19 22.93 -16.15
CA LEU A 246 -10.35 21.66 -15.43
C LEU A 246 -11.76 21.09 -15.57
N THR A 247 -12.79 21.93 -15.37
CA THR A 247 -14.20 21.48 -15.40
C THR A 247 -14.68 21.00 -16.77
N LYS A 248 -13.99 21.39 -17.85
CA LYS A 248 -14.30 21.01 -19.23
C LYS A 248 -13.37 19.93 -19.77
N ALA A 249 -12.36 19.54 -18.99
CA ALA A 249 -11.40 18.54 -19.41
C ALA A 249 -12.06 17.15 -19.37
N ASP A 250 -12.00 16.46 -20.50
CA ASP A 250 -12.29 15.03 -20.59
C ASP A 250 -10.95 14.33 -20.81
N VAL A 251 -10.37 13.86 -19.71
CA VAL A 251 -8.98 13.38 -19.65
C VAL A 251 -8.94 12.09 -18.85
N ASP A 252 -8.38 11.08 -19.50
CA ASP A 252 -8.05 9.77 -18.94
C ASP A 252 -6.58 9.49 -19.23
N VAL A 253 -5.77 9.42 -18.17
CA VAL A 253 -4.30 9.28 -18.28
C VAL A 253 -3.82 8.20 -17.33
N GLY A 254 -3.05 7.25 -17.87
CA GLY A 254 -2.27 6.33 -17.07
C GLY A 254 -1.08 7.05 -16.41
N ILE A 255 -0.97 6.95 -15.09
CA ILE A 255 0.09 7.57 -14.30
C ILE A 255 1.00 6.51 -13.67
N GLN A 256 2.30 6.79 -13.68
CA GLN A 256 3.28 5.94 -13.04
C GLN A 256 3.65 6.48 -11.65
N LEU A 257 3.35 5.69 -10.63
CA LEU A 257 3.74 5.92 -9.25
C LEU A 257 5.17 5.37 -9.01
N LEU A 258 5.85 5.86 -7.96
CA LEU A 258 7.31 5.75 -7.79
C LEU A 258 7.83 4.77 -6.74
#